data_AF-A0A671LN12-F1
#
_entry.id   AF-A0A671LN12-F1
#
_cell.length_a   1.000
_cell.length_b   1.000
_cell.length_c   1.000
_cell.angle_alpha   90.00
_cell.angle_beta   90.00
_cell.angle_gamma   90.00
#
_symmetry.space_group_name_H-M   'P 1'
#
loop_
_entity.id
_entity.type
_entity.pdbx_description
1 polymer ?
#
loop_
_entity_poly.entity_id
_entity_poly.type
_entity_poly.pdbx_seq_one_letter_code
_entity_poly.pdbx_strand_id
1 'polypeptide(L)'
;MLFCRVILSRLSVLLQWKFSGGIRRIQNVTVIHAIHNIYVSLPPAEAFGLVTPIGTVSADPGSDVILPAHLSPETSAVPLDIRWFRGTELIYQYKNRQEKTNYENRVSLSIQELRRGNLALTLRNFQPADSGDYTCKVFHDGCLQTGTVHLQVRGKIL
;
A
#
# COMPACT_ATOMS: atom_id res chain seq x y z
N MET A 1 -3.36 24.42 7.15
CA MET A 1 -4.42 23.41 7.34
C MET A 1 -4.84 22.92 5.96
N LEU A 2 -4.31 21.79 5.48
CA LEU A 2 -4.71 21.23 4.19
C LEU A 2 -6.05 20.52 4.36
N PHE A 3 -7.05 20.94 3.59
CA PHE A 3 -8.38 20.34 3.56
C PHE A 3 -8.35 18.99 2.83
N CYS A 4 -8.62 17.93 3.57
CA CYS A 4 -8.91 16.60 3.05
C CYS A 4 -10.34 16.60 2.47
N ARG A 5 -10.50 16.40 1.16
CA ARG A 5 -11.81 16.31 0.52
C ARG A 5 -12.32 14.86 0.58
N VAL A 6 -13.27 14.61 1.48
CA VAL A 6 -14.09 13.39 1.46
C VAL A 6 -15.00 13.44 0.22
N ILE A 7 -14.80 12.53 -0.73
CA ILE A 7 -15.79 12.28 -1.78
C ILE A 7 -16.83 11.32 -1.18
N LEU A 8 -17.94 11.88 -0.69
CA LEU A 8 -19.15 11.10 -0.40
C LEU A 8 -19.73 10.60 -1.73
N SER A 9 -19.52 9.32 -2.05
CA SER A 9 -20.24 8.68 -3.14
C SER A 9 -21.68 8.39 -2.69
N ARG A 10 -22.60 9.20 -3.22
CA ARG A 10 -24.05 9.00 -3.16
C ARG A 10 -24.44 7.64 -3.74
N LEU A 11 -25.12 6.80 -2.96
CA LEU A 11 -26.01 5.76 -3.50
C LEU A 11 -27.39 5.95 -2.88
N SER A 12 -28.22 6.70 -3.61
CA SER A 12 -29.66 6.75 -3.43
C SER A 12 -30.24 5.44 -3.97
N VAL A 13 -30.90 4.65 -3.13
CA VAL A 13 -31.85 3.61 -3.60
C VAL A 13 -33.20 3.93 -2.99
N LEU A 14 -34.02 4.65 -3.76
CA LEU A 14 -35.46 4.68 -3.57
C LEU A 14 -36.02 3.33 -4.00
N LEU A 15 -36.77 2.66 -3.13
CA LEU A 15 -37.79 1.69 -3.53
C LEU A 15 -38.93 1.77 -2.50
N GLN A 16 -39.95 2.56 -2.84
CA GLN A 16 -41.25 2.56 -2.16
C GLN A 16 -41.97 1.24 -2.46
N TRP A 17 -42.37 0.50 -1.43
CA TRP A 17 -43.46 -0.47 -1.54
C TRP A 17 -44.35 -0.36 -0.29
N LYS A 18 -45.58 0.12 -0.50
CA LYS A 18 -46.70 -0.04 0.44
C LYS A 18 -47.19 -1.48 0.35
N PHE A 19 -47.35 -2.17 1.47
CA PHE A 19 -48.26 -3.32 1.54
C PHE A 19 -49.08 -3.28 2.83
N SER A 20 -50.39 -3.35 2.64
CA SER A 20 -51.43 -3.49 3.66
C SER A 20 -51.78 -4.97 3.82
N GLY A 21 -51.74 -5.49 5.05
CA GLY A 21 -52.55 -6.64 5.51
C GLY A 21 -52.04 -8.08 5.25
N GLY A 22 -52.06 -8.93 6.29
CA GLY A 22 -52.27 -10.39 6.15
C GLY A 22 -51.22 -11.32 6.77
N ILE A 23 -51.67 -12.33 7.53
CA ILE A 23 -50.95 -13.18 8.50
C ILE A 23 -50.25 -14.43 7.89
N ARG A 24 -49.01 -14.66 8.37
CA ARG A 24 -48.20 -15.90 8.58
C ARG A 24 -48.48 -17.20 7.79
N ARG A 25 -47.40 -17.77 7.23
CA ARG A 25 -47.10 -19.22 7.29
C ARG A 25 -45.59 -19.47 7.22
N ILE A 26 -45.00 -20.08 8.25
CA ILE A 26 -43.60 -20.53 8.27
C ILE A 26 -43.57 -21.98 7.75
N GLN A 27 -42.77 -22.24 6.71
CA GLN A 27 -42.27 -23.57 6.38
C GLN A 27 -40.84 -23.44 5.82
N ASN A 28 -39.91 -24.10 6.52
CA ASN A 28 -38.58 -24.55 6.08
C ASN A 28 -37.41 -23.55 6.12
N VAL A 29 -36.49 -23.83 7.06
CA VAL A 29 -35.17 -23.22 7.26
C VAL A 29 -34.16 -23.93 6.36
N THR A 30 -33.78 -23.32 5.24
CA THR A 30 -32.57 -23.61 4.41
C THR A 30 -32.60 -22.61 3.24
N VAL A 31 -31.59 -21.83 2.82
CA VAL A 31 -30.14 -21.77 2.99
C VAL A 31 -29.80 -20.26 2.95
N ILE A 32 -29.00 -19.74 3.88
CA ILE A 32 -28.43 -18.38 3.78
C ILE A 32 -27.35 -18.40 2.69
N HIS A 33 -27.74 -18.22 1.43
CA HIS A 33 -26.80 -18.00 0.33
C HIS A 33 -27.25 -16.76 -0.45
N ALA A 34 -26.91 -15.59 0.07
CA ALA A 34 -26.91 -14.36 -0.70
C ALA A 34 -25.78 -13.46 -0.20
N ILE A 35 -24.65 -13.62 -0.88
CA ILE A 35 -23.51 -12.71 -0.93
C ILE A 35 -22.84 -12.49 0.43
N HIS A 36 -21.77 -13.24 0.68
CA HIS A 36 -20.68 -12.77 1.52
C HIS A 36 -20.13 -11.50 0.84
N ASN A 37 -20.83 -10.39 1.02
CA ASN A 37 -20.37 -9.08 0.59
C ASN A 37 -19.27 -8.73 1.57
N ILE A 38 -18.12 -9.36 1.39
CA ILE A 38 -16.87 -8.94 2.01
C ILE A 38 -16.54 -7.61 1.32
N TYR A 39 -17.27 -6.56 1.70
CA TYR A 39 -16.67 -5.25 1.72
C TYR A 39 -15.50 -5.41 2.69
N VAL A 40 -14.32 -5.73 2.17
CA VAL A 40 -13.08 -5.46 2.89
C VAL A 40 -13.14 -3.96 3.07
N SER A 41 -13.58 -3.50 4.25
CA SER A 41 -13.61 -2.09 4.57
C SER A 41 -12.17 -1.61 4.43
N LEU A 42 -11.90 -0.86 3.37
CA LEU A 42 -10.59 -0.29 3.12
C LEU A 42 -10.27 0.65 4.30
N PRO A 43 -9.10 0.49 4.94
CA PRO A 43 -8.76 1.31 6.09
C PRO A 43 -8.59 2.76 5.63
N PRO A 44 -9.26 3.75 6.26
CA PRO A 44 -9.08 5.16 5.93
C PRO A 44 -7.60 5.54 5.91
N ALA A 45 -7.20 6.53 5.11
CA ALA A 45 -5.79 6.93 5.04
C ALA A 45 -5.20 7.49 6.35
N GLU A 46 -6.07 7.89 7.29
CA GLU A 46 -5.69 8.28 8.66
C GLU A 46 -5.55 7.07 9.62
N ALA A 47 -5.89 5.86 9.17
CA ALA A 47 -5.85 4.63 9.97
C ALA A 47 -4.45 3.99 10.05
N PHE A 48 -3.49 4.46 9.24
CA PHE A 48 -2.11 4.00 9.25
C PHE A 48 -1.15 5.14 8.91
N GLY A 49 0.09 5.03 9.37
CA GLY A 49 1.22 5.88 8.98
C GLY A 49 2.29 5.06 8.25
N LEU A 50 2.93 5.68 7.26
CA LEU A 50 4.10 5.15 6.58
C LEU A 50 5.35 5.43 7.40
N VAL A 51 6.06 4.36 7.78
CA VAL A 51 7.27 4.42 8.59
C VAL A 51 8.47 3.98 7.75
N THR A 52 9.48 4.85 7.69
CA THR A 52 10.81 4.56 7.15
C THR A 52 11.86 4.73 8.26
N PRO A 53 13.03 4.08 8.17
CA PRO A 53 14.07 4.22 9.17
C PRO A 53 14.51 5.68 9.33
N ILE A 54 14.81 6.06 10.57
CA ILE A 54 15.47 7.32 10.89
C ILE A 54 16.97 7.08 10.70
N GLY A 55 17.54 7.58 9.60
CA GLY A 55 18.96 7.47 9.29
C GLY A 55 19.25 6.78 7.97
N THR A 56 20.47 6.25 7.84
CA THR A 56 21.02 5.78 6.56
C THR A 56 21.13 4.27 6.51
N VAL A 57 20.68 3.67 5.41
CA VAL A 57 20.98 2.28 5.06
C VAL A 57 22.36 2.23 4.41
N SER A 58 23.24 1.37 4.94
CA SER A 58 24.60 1.22 4.42
C SER A 58 24.82 -0.21 3.93
N ALA A 59 25.29 -0.34 2.69
CA ALA A 59 25.47 -1.63 2.03
C ALA A 59 26.82 -1.73 1.31
N ASP A 60 27.27 -2.97 1.11
CA ASP A 60 28.50 -3.25 0.37
C ASP A 60 28.18 -3.35 -1.14
N PRO A 61 29.05 -2.83 -2.04
CA PRO A 61 28.87 -2.97 -3.47
C PRO A 61 28.71 -4.44 -3.89
N GLY A 62 27.80 -4.72 -4.83
CA GLY A 62 27.44 -6.05 -5.31
C GLY A 62 26.40 -6.79 -4.46
N SER A 63 26.04 -6.27 -3.27
CA SER A 63 25.03 -6.91 -2.41
C SER A 63 23.60 -6.57 -2.82
N ASP A 64 22.66 -7.40 -2.40
CA ASP A 64 21.23 -7.06 -2.43
C ASP A 64 20.85 -6.30 -1.16
N VAL A 65 20.14 -5.18 -1.34
CA VAL A 65 19.84 -4.23 -0.27
C VAL A 65 18.33 -4.13 -0.09
N ILE A 66 17.90 -4.16 1.17
CA ILE A 66 16.50 -3.91 1.53
C ILE A 66 16.38 -2.48 2.02
N LEU A 67 15.54 -1.69 1.35
CA LEU A 67 15.15 -0.34 1.74
C LEU A 67 13.87 -0.43 2.56
N PRO A 68 13.92 -0.28 3.90
CA PRO A 68 12.78 -0.57 4.74
C PRO A 68 11.69 0.49 4.63
N ALA A 69 10.44 0.04 4.49
CA ALA A 69 9.24 0.86 4.67
C ALA A 69 8.11 -0.05 5.14
N HIS A 70 7.31 0.39 6.11
CA HIS A 70 6.15 -0.37 6.59
C HIS A 70 5.01 0.55 7.03
N LEU A 71 3.79 0.03 7.08
CA LEU A 71 2.63 0.71 7.67
C LEU A 71 2.56 0.42 9.16
N SER A 72 2.21 1.43 9.95
CA SER A 72 1.94 1.31 11.39
C SER A 72 0.60 1.97 11.73
N PRO A 73 -0.32 1.28 12.43
CA PRO A 73 -0.25 -0.13 12.82
C PRO A 73 -0.23 -1.08 11.61
N GLU A 74 0.07 -2.36 11.85
CA GLU A 74 0.12 -3.39 10.79
C GLU A 74 -1.22 -3.42 10.03
N THR A 75 -1.18 -3.00 8.77
CA THR A 75 -2.36 -2.80 7.94
C THR A 75 -2.07 -3.31 6.54
N SER A 76 -3.02 -3.98 5.89
CA SER A 76 -2.82 -4.50 4.54
C SER A 76 -2.60 -3.36 3.53
N ALA A 77 -1.45 -3.39 2.85
CA ALA A 77 -1.06 -2.46 1.79
C ALA A 77 -1.49 -2.93 0.38
N VAL A 78 -2.08 -4.13 0.26
CA VAL A 78 -2.59 -4.69 -1.01
C VAL A 78 -3.53 -3.75 -1.78
N PRO A 79 -4.42 -2.96 -1.15
CA PRO A 79 -5.30 -2.07 -1.90
C PRO A 79 -4.68 -0.71 -2.27
N LEU A 80 -3.43 -0.43 -1.89
CA LEU A 80 -2.83 0.90 -2.01
C LEU A 80 -2.11 1.09 -3.35
N ASP A 81 -1.95 2.34 -3.80
CA ASP A 81 -1.03 2.71 -4.88
C ASP A 81 0.31 3.07 -4.26
N ILE A 82 1.32 2.23 -4.50
CA ILE A 82 2.65 2.31 -3.88
C ILE A 82 3.64 2.64 -4.99
N ARG A 83 4.46 3.66 -4.76
CA ARG A 83 5.48 4.11 -5.71
C ARG A 83 6.80 4.33 -5.00
N TRP A 84 7.86 3.82 -5.60
CA TRP A 84 9.23 4.10 -5.18
C TRP A 84 9.92 4.96 -6.23
N PHE A 85 10.61 5.99 -5.74
CA PHE A 85 11.38 6.92 -6.55
C PHE A 85 12.85 6.89 -6.13
N ARG A 86 13.75 7.07 -7.09
CA ARG A 86 15.15 7.41 -6.85
C ARG A 86 15.38 8.84 -7.32
N GLY A 87 15.59 9.77 -6.40
CA GLY A 87 15.45 11.20 -6.71
C GLY A 87 14.07 11.50 -7.30
N THR A 88 14.00 11.84 -8.59
CA THR A 88 12.75 12.10 -9.33
C THR A 88 12.29 10.94 -10.24
N GLU A 89 13.13 9.91 -10.41
CA GLU A 89 12.86 8.78 -11.30
C GLU A 89 11.93 7.76 -10.63
N LEU A 90 10.84 7.38 -11.30
CA LEU A 90 9.96 6.30 -10.84
C LEU A 90 10.58 4.94 -11.17
N ILE A 91 11.11 4.27 -10.16
CA ILE A 91 11.81 2.98 -10.32
C ILE A 91 10.89 1.77 -10.15
N TYR A 92 9.82 1.91 -9.34
CA TYR A 92 8.84 0.85 -9.10
C TYR A 92 7.45 1.42 -8.81
N GLN A 93 6.42 0.75 -9.34
CA GLN A 93 5.02 1.04 -9.05
C GLN A 93 4.23 -0.24 -8.81
N TYR A 94 3.41 -0.25 -7.77
CA TYR A 94 2.35 -1.23 -7.55
C TYR A 94 1.00 -0.51 -7.49
N LYS A 95 0.08 -0.88 -8.39
CA LYS A 95 -1.25 -0.29 -8.48
C LYS A 95 -2.24 -1.30 -9.05
N ASN A 96 -3.46 -1.34 -8.52
CA ASN A 96 -4.52 -2.25 -8.98
C ASN A 96 -4.06 -3.72 -9.04
N ARG A 97 -3.25 -4.14 -8.06
CA ARG A 97 -2.65 -5.49 -7.97
C ARG A 97 -1.72 -5.86 -9.13
N GLN A 98 -1.21 -4.87 -9.85
CA GLN A 98 -0.23 -5.04 -10.91
C GLN A 98 1.05 -4.29 -10.52
N GLU A 99 2.19 -4.92 -10.76
CA GLU A 99 3.50 -4.31 -10.61
C GLU A 99 4.05 -3.83 -11.95
N LYS A 100 4.78 -2.71 -11.93
CA LYS A 100 5.54 -2.17 -13.05
C LYS A 100 6.89 -1.72 -12.53
N THR A 101 7.96 -2.15 -13.20
CA THR A 101 9.33 -1.78 -12.88
C THR A 101 9.97 -1.14 -14.11
N ASN A 102 10.66 -0.01 -13.91
CA ASN A 102 11.40 0.66 -14.96
C ASN A 102 12.92 0.56 -14.73
N TYR A 103 13.35 -0.04 -13.61
CA TYR A 103 14.74 -0.04 -13.16
C TYR A 103 15.40 -1.41 -13.40
N GLU A 104 15.66 -1.73 -14.67
CA GLU A 104 16.46 -2.87 -15.15
C GLU A 104 16.19 -4.24 -14.46
N ASN A 105 14.97 -4.48 -13.96
CA ASN A 105 14.63 -5.66 -13.14
C ASN A 105 15.49 -5.83 -11.87
N ARG A 106 16.15 -4.76 -11.41
CA ARG A 106 16.95 -4.74 -10.18
C ARG A 106 16.13 -4.43 -8.94
N VAL A 107 14.89 -3.97 -9.07
CA VAL A 107 14.03 -3.62 -7.94
C VAL A 107 12.79 -4.52 -7.85
N SER A 108 12.41 -4.88 -6.63
CA SER A 108 11.22 -5.70 -6.38
C SER A 108 10.62 -5.47 -5.00
N LEU A 109 9.34 -5.80 -4.85
CA LEU A 109 8.60 -5.79 -3.60
C LEU A 109 7.95 -7.15 -3.37
N SER A 110 7.89 -7.61 -2.13
CA SER A 110 7.20 -8.86 -1.81
C SER A 110 5.68 -8.63 -1.71
N ILE A 111 4.94 -9.12 -2.71
CA ILE A 111 3.48 -9.01 -2.75
C ILE A 111 2.82 -9.72 -1.55
N GLN A 112 3.43 -10.78 -1.04
CA GLN A 112 2.95 -11.48 0.15
C GLN A 112 3.06 -10.60 1.40
N GLU A 113 4.16 -9.88 1.54
CA GLU A 113 4.44 -9.01 2.70
C GLU A 113 3.58 -7.73 2.70
N LEU A 114 3.07 -7.31 1.54
CA LEU A 114 2.06 -6.23 1.47
C LEU A 114 0.82 -6.54 2.31
N ARG A 115 0.46 -7.82 2.51
CA ARG A 115 -0.69 -8.20 3.36
C ARG A 115 -0.51 -7.78 4.82
N ARG A 116 0.74 -7.62 5.26
CA ARG A 116 1.14 -7.17 6.59
C ARG A 116 1.65 -5.72 6.58
N GLY A 117 1.39 -4.98 5.50
CA GLY A 117 1.80 -3.58 5.41
C GLY A 117 3.29 -3.36 5.22
N ASN A 118 4.08 -4.38 4.91
CA ASN A 118 5.51 -4.23 4.65
C ASN A 118 5.73 -3.86 3.18
N LEU A 119 6.27 -2.67 2.95
CA LEU A 119 6.53 -2.08 1.63
C LEU A 119 8.03 -1.93 1.35
N ALA A 120 8.86 -2.77 1.95
CA ALA A 120 10.31 -2.72 1.81
C ALA A 120 10.77 -3.09 0.38
N LEU A 121 11.48 -2.17 -0.28
CA LEU A 121 11.99 -2.37 -1.64
C LEU A 121 13.31 -3.13 -1.58
N THR A 122 13.43 -4.22 -2.35
CA THR A 122 14.71 -4.89 -2.56
C THR A 122 15.39 -4.32 -3.80
N LEU A 123 16.60 -3.78 -3.66
CA LEU A 123 17.49 -3.37 -4.75
C LEU A 123 18.60 -4.41 -4.89
N ARG A 124 18.67 -5.06 -6.05
CA ARG A 124 19.66 -6.09 -6.36
C ARG A 124 20.96 -5.51 -6.88
N ASN A 125 22.07 -6.18 -6.59
CA ASN A 125 23.40 -5.83 -7.11
C ASN A 125 23.75 -4.34 -6.93
N PHE A 126 23.66 -3.83 -5.70
CA PHE A 126 23.90 -2.44 -5.35
C PHE A 126 25.26 -1.93 -5.87
N GLN A 127 25.25 -0.83 -6.61
CA GLN A 127 26.44 -0.17 -7.12
C GLN A 127 26.66 1.16 -6.37
N PRO A 128 27.90 1.66 -6.23
CA PRO A 128 28.15 2.97 -5.63
C PRO A 128 27.32 4.09 -6.29
N ALA A 129 27.13 3.99 -7.61
CA ALA A 129 26.32 4.92 -8.39
C ALA A 129 24.82 4.86 -8.08
N ASP A 130 24.32 3.84 -7.36
CA ASP A 130 22.93 3.76 -6.90
C ASP A 130 22.68 4.59 -5.64
N SER A 131 23.73 4.97 -4.91
CA SER A 131 23.62 5.74 -3.66
C SER A 131 22.76 7.00 -3.83
N GLY A 132 22.10 7.40 -2.75
CA GLY A 132 21.22 8.58 -2.72
C GLY A 132 19.88 8.29 -2.05
N ASP A 133 18.91 9.18 -2.32
CA ASP A 133 17.61 9.15 -1.68
C ASP A 133 16.59 8.32 -2.45
N TYR A 134 15.99 7.38 -1.74
CA TYR A 134 14.88 6.56 -2.20
C TYR A 134 13.60 6.96 -1.48
N THR A 135 12.58 7.36 -2.22
CA THR A 135 11.34 7.87 -1.66
C THR A 135 10.18 6.92 -1.94
N CYS A 136 9.56 6.41 -0.89
CA CYS A 136 8.31 5.66 -0.94
C CYS A 136 7.14 6.64 -0.85
N LYS A 137 6.18 6.53 -1.76
CA LYS A 137 4.91 7.28 -1.76
C LYS A 137 3.76 6.30 -1.76
N VAL A 138 2.85 6.47 -0.81
CA VAL A 138 1.63 5.67 -0.67
C VAL A 138 0.43 6.57 -0.87
N PHE A 139 -0.40 6.25 -1.86
CA PHE A 139 -1.64 6.96 -2.16
C PHE A 139 -2.85 6.12 -1.76
N HIS A 140 -3.75 6.71 -0.98
CA HIS A 140 -4.99 6.08 -0.57
C HIS A 140 -6.07 7.13 -0.27
N ASP A 141 -7.29 6.95 -0.78
CA ASP A 141 -8.43 7.85 -0.53
C ASP A 141 -8.11 9.35 -0.62
N GLY A 142 -7.37 9.73 -1.67
CA GLY A 142 -6.97 11.12 -1.91
C GLY A 142 -5.85 11.64 -1.01
N CYS A 143 -5.37 10.84 -0.06
CA CYS A 143 -4.24 11.14 0.79
C CYS A 143 -2.94 10.60 0.21
N LEU A 144 -1.84 11.31 0.49
CA LEU A 144 -0.48 10.93 0.12
C LEU A 144 0.38 10.90 1.40
N GLN A 145 0.99 9.75 1.66
CA GLN A 145 2.04 9.62 2.65
C GLN A 145 3.38 9.40 1.95
N THR A 146 4.45 9.98 2.49
CA THR A 146 5.79 9.94 1.91
C THR A 146 6.80 9.58 2.98
N GLY A 147 7.70 8.64 2.67
CA GLY A 147 8.84 8.27 3.50
C GLY A 147 10.09 8.17 2.65
N THR A 148 11.23 8.57 3.20
CA THR A 148 12.51 8.61 2.48
C THR A 148 13.54 7.77 3.21
N VAL A 149 14.33 7.01 2.44
CA VAL A 149 15.45 6.20 2.90
C VAL A 149 16.70 6.67 2.17
N HIS A 150 17.72 7.09 2.93
CA HIS A 150 19.02 7.39 2.36
C HIS A 150 19.85 6.10 2.26
N LEU A 151 20.39 5.80 1.08
CA LEU A 151 21.26 4.64 0.83
C LEU A 151 22.68 5.11 0.50
N GLN A 152 23.68 4.53 1.17
CA GLN A 152 25.08 4.81 0.90
C GLN A 152 25.94 3.54 0.91
N VAL A 153 27.15 3.66 0.35
CA VAL A 153 28.18 2.64 0.47
C VAL A 153 28.62 2.54 1.94
N ARG A 154 28.71 1.33 2.46
CA ARG A 154 29.25 1.05 3.79
C ARG A 154 30.69 1.53 3.86
N GLY A 155 30.96 2.46 4.77
CA GLY A 155 32.32 2.92 5.05
C GLY A 155 33.18 1.76 5.57
N LYS A 156 34.40 1.64 5.04
CA LYS A 156 35.42 0.77 5.63
C LYS A 156 36.17 1.58 6.68
N ILE A 157 36.26 1.05 7.90
CA ILE A 157 37.25 1.53 8.87
C ILE A 157 38.58 0.94 8.40
N LEU A 158 39.53 1.81 8.05
CA LEU A 158 40.91 1.44 7.70
C LEU A 158 41.71 1.09 8.95
#